data_AF-A0A498DLN3-F1
#
_entry.id   AF-A0A498DLN3-F1
#
_cell.length_a   1.000
_cell.length_b   1.000
_cell.length_c   1.000
_cell.angle_alpha   90.00
_cell.angle_beta   90.00
_cell.angle_gamma   90.00
#
_symmetry.space_group_name_H-M   'P 1'
#
loop_
_entity.id
_entity.type
_entity.pdbx_description
1 polymer ?
#
loop_
_entity_poly.entity_id
_entity_poly.type
_entity_poly.pdbx_seq_one_letter_code
_entity_poly.pdbx_strand_id
1 'polypeptide(L)'
;MNDKTIVTHNGNFHADDVFSVAALKSIFPSFTLIRTRDSELIAKADIVLDVGGEYDPERGRFDHHQRGGAGERDNGIPYSSFGLIWQKYGLELCQGDQDISNAVDKGLVSTIDAIDCGHVEGVPQGISLSQTIGMFNPTWQEDSHVDACFDEAVEFASRILARFIAAAGGGVHAKAIVAKAIDDAEDPRVIVLEQYTPWKRTVHTLSEEALYVVYPSQTGEWRIQTVPTEPGSFENRKPLPQPWAGLSDQELQAVTGIDDAMFCHNGLFIAGAKSFESTMKMASIAVQA
;
A
#
# COMPACT_ATOMS: atom_id res chain seq x y z
N MET A 1 23.78 26.14 -6.74
CA MET A 1 23.74 24.66 -6.64
C MET A 1 23.59 24.17 -8.07
N ASN A 2 24.42 23.24 -8.54
CA ASN A 2 24.18 22.65 -9.84
C ASN A 2 23.06 21.63 -9.66
N ASP A 3 21.93 21.86 -10.31
CA ASP A 3 20.84 20.91 -10.37
C ASP A 3 21.35 19.61 -10.99
N LYS A 4 21.04 18.47 -10.36
CA LYS A 4 21.40 17.16 -10.92
C LYS A 4 20.74 17.00 -12.28
N THR A 5 21.44 16.39 -13.23
CA THR A 5 20.86 15.93 -14.49
C THR A 5 20.47 14.47 -14.35
N ILE A 6 19.18 14.18 -14.49
CA ILE A 6 18.61 12.83 -14.46
C ILE A 6 18.15 12.47 -15.86
N VAL A 7 18.50 11.28 -16.33
CA VAL A 7 18.15 10.79 -17.67
C VAL A 7 17.34 9.50 -17.59
N THR A 8 16.28 9.42 -18.40
CA THR A 8 15.56 8.19 -18.75
C THR A 8 15.28 8.16 -20.26
N HIS A 9 14.69 7.09 -20.77
CA HIS A 9 14.36 6.95 -22.18
C HIS A 9 13.20 7.86 -22.63
N ASN A 10 13.13 8.15 -23.94
CA ASN A 10 12.09 8.99 -24.56
C ASN A 10 11.02 8.20 -25.34
N GLY A 11 10.80 6.93 -25.01
CA GLY A 11 9.74 6.12 -25.61
C GLY A 11 8.41 6.22 -24.85
N ASN A 12 7.50 5.29 -25.16
CA ASN A 12 6.39 4.99 -24.26
C ASN A 12 6.96 4.65 -22.88
N PHE A 13 6.43 5.32 -21.87
CA PHE A 13 6.88 5.14 -20.49
C PHE A 13 6.08 4.07 -19.78
N HIS A 14 6.69 3.51 -18.75
CA HIS A 14 6.17 2.43 -17.94
C HIS A 14 6.06 2.89 -16.48
N ALA A 15 5.61 2.00 -15.60
CA ALA A 15 5.66 2.31 -14.18
C ALA A 15 7.10 2.37 -13.66
N ASP A 16 8.04 1.67 -14.29
CA ASP A 16 9.43 1.62 -13.87
C ASP A 16 10.12 2.99 -13.88
N ASP A 17 10.19 3.63 -15.05
CA ASP A 17 10.79 4.95 -15.22
C ASP A 17 9.98 6.05 -14.49
N VAL A 18 8.64 5.97 -14.52
CA VAL A 18 7.78 6.95 -13.84
C VAL A 18 7.96 6.93 -12.32
N PHE A 19 7.92 5.74 -11.68
CA PHE A 19 8.10 5.66 -10.22
C PHE A 19 9.55 5.92 -9.79
N SER A 20 10.52 5.59 -10.64
CA SER A 20 11.93 5.98 -10.42
C SER A 20 12.09 7.50 -10.32
N VAL A 21 11.50 8.25 -11.27
CA VAL A 21 11.53 9.72 -11.24
C VAL A 21 10.74 10.27 -10.04
N ALA A 22 9.58 9.69 -9.72
CA ALA A 22 8.79 10.10 -8.55
C ALA A 22 9.55 9.93 -7.22
N ALA A 23 10.30 8.82 -7.07
CA ALA A 23 11.17 8.59 -5.92
C ALA A 23 12.30 9.63 -5.87
N LEU A 24 12.99 9.86 -6.99
CA LEU A 24 14.09 10.82 -7.09
C LEU A 24 13.64 12.26 -6.82
N LYS A 25 12.41 12.63 -7.19
CA LYS A 25 11.81 13.94 -6.88
C LYS A 25 11.64 14.19 -5.38
N SER A 26 11.48 13.13 -4.59
CA SER A 26 11.41 13.24 -3.13
C SER A 26 12.79 13.34 -2.47
N ILE A 27 13.85 12.90 -3.14
CA ILE A 27 15.24 12.96 -2.68
C ILE A 27 15.92 14.28 -3.10
N PHE A 28 15.71 14.70 -4.34
CA PHE A 28 16.34 15.87 -4.93
C PHE A 28 15.32 17.01 -5.09
N PRO A 29 15.43 18.09 -4.29
CA PRO A 29 14.47 19.20 -4.33
C PRO A 29 14.38 19.92 -5.68
N SER A 30 15.45 19.83 -6.48
CA SER A 30 15.52 20.35 -7.86
C SER A 30 16.46 19.47 -8.68
N PHE A 31 16.06 19.16 -9.91
CA PHE A 31 16.86 18.46 -10.89
C PHE A 31 16.36 18.78 -12.31
N THR A 32 17.22 18.62 -13.30
CA THR A 32 16.86 18.65 -14.72
C THR A 32 16.60 17.23 -15.19
N LEU A 33 15.38 16.95 -15.63
CA LEU A 33 15.03 15.68 -16.28
C LEU A 33 15.25 15.80 -17.79
N ILE A 34 15.94 14.82 -18.37
CA ILE A 34 16.11 14.70 -19.81
C ILE A 34 15.65 13.30 -20.24
N ARG A 35 14.63 13.24 -21.09
CA ARG A 35 14.18 11.98 -21.71
C ARG A 35 14.89 11.83 -23.06
N THR A 36 15.78 10.84 -23.20
CA THR A 36 16.59 10.65 -24.42
C THR A 36 17.14 9.23 -24.57
N ARG A 37 17.59 8.88 -25.78
CA ARG A 37 18.45 7.72 -26.07
C ARG A 37 19.81 8.12 -26.65
N ASP A 38 20.12 9.42 -26.64
CA ASP A 38 21.42 9.93 -27.06
C ASP A 38 22.50 9.53 -26.04
N SER A 39 23.47 8.75 -26.50
CA SER A 39 24.53 8.20 -25.64
C SER A 39 25.46 9.28 -25.07
N GLU A 40 25.66 10.41 -25.76
CA GLU A 40 26.49 11.50 -25.26
C GLU A 40 25.81 12.25 -24.12
N LEU A 41 24.49 12.43 -24.20
CA LEU A 41 23.70 13.02 -23.12
C LEU A 41 23.62 12.08 -21.92
N ILE A 42 23.38 10.78 -22.16
CA ILE A 42 23.36 9.74 -21.11
C ILE A 42 24.71 9.70 -20.36
N ALA A 43 25.83 9.72 -21.09
CA ALA A 43 27.16 9.64 -20.48
C ALA A 43 27.48 10.82 -19.55
N LYS A 44 26.89 12.01 -19.80
CA LYS A 44 27.12 13.24 -19.03
C LYS A 44 26.18 13.39 -17.82
N ALA A 45 25.15 12.57 -17.70
CA ALA A 45 24.15 12.69 -16.65
C ALA A 45 24.68 12.23 -15.28
N ASP A 46 24.17 12.86 -14.22
CA ASP A 46 24.47 12.48 -12.84
C ASP A 46 23.77 11.17 -12.46
N ILE A 47 22.53 11.00 -12.90
CA ILE A 47 21.72 9.79 -12.67
C ILE A 47 21.12 9.35 -14.00
N VAL A 48 21.20 8.07 -14.31
CA VAL A 48 20.57 7.45 -15.47
C VAL A 48 19.75 6.26 -14.98
N LEU A 49 18.50 6.18 -15.42
CA LEU A 49 17.57 5.10 -15.09
C LEU A 49 16.88 4.61 -16.37
N ASP A 50 16.59 3.32 -16.44
CA ASP A 50 15.82 2.69 -17.53
C ASP A 50 16.40 2.89 -18.95
N VAL A 51 17.68 3.25 -19.03
CA VAL A 51 18.43 3.44 -20.28
C VAL A 51 19.93 3.38 -20.01
N GLY A 52 20.72 3.04 -21.03
CA GLY A 52 22.19 3.09 -20.99
C GLY A 52 22.89 1.74 -20.82
N GLY A 53 22.15 0.69 -20.44
CA GLY A 53 22.62 -0.69 -20.35
C GLY A 53 23.68 -0.90 -19.27
N GLU A 54 23.57 -0.22 -18.14
CA GLU A 54 24.52 -0.29 -17.03
C GLU A 54 23.81 -0.16 -15.67
N TYR A 55 24.14 -1.05 -14.75
CA TYR A 55 23.84 -0.90 -13.32
C TYR A 55 25.15 -0.67 -12.56
N ASP A 56 25.29 0.54 -11.99
CA ASP A 56 26.35 0.93 -11.09
C ASP A 56 25.78 2.02 -10.15
N PRO A 57 25.36 1.66 -8.93
CA PRO A 57 24.70 2.61 -8.05
C PRO A 57 25.65 3.74 -7.63
N GLU A 58 26.96 3.50 -7.51
CA GLU A 58 27.95 4.52 -7.11
C GLU A 58 28.15 5.57 -8.20
N ARG A 59 28.06 5.15 -9.47
CA ARG A 59 28.10 6.06 -10.64
C ARG A 59 26.73 6.60 -11.04
N GLY A 60 25.67 6.26 -10.30
CA GLY A 60 24.30 6.71 -10.59
C GLY A 60 23.74 6.11 -11.88
N ARG A 61 23.94 4.81 -12.10
CA ARG A 61 23.43 4.06 -13.25
C ARG A 61 22.49 2.98 -12.74
N PHE A 62 21.23 3.04 -13.17
CA PHE A 62 20.12 2.21 -12.69
C PHE A 62 19.33 1.66 -13.87
N ASP A 63 20.01 0.97 -14.79
CA ASP A 63 19.35 0.22 -15.86
C ASP A 63 19.39 -1.29 -15.54
N HIS A 64 18.42 -2.02 -16.08
CA HIS A 64 18.26 -3.47 -15.95
C HIS A 64 18.30 -4.21 -17.29
N HIS A 65 18.32 -3.48 -18.42
CA HIS A 65 18.28 -4.05 -19.77
C HIS A 65 19.58 -4.75 -20.22
N GLN A 66 20.68 -4.57 -19.51
CA GLN A 66 21.96 -5.17 -19.85
C GLN A 66 21.92 -6.71 -19.83
N ARG A 67 22.87 -7.32 -20.55
CA ARG A 67 23.06 -8.77 -20.52
C ARG A 67 23.35 -9.23 -19.09
N GLY A 68 22.49 -10.09 -18.56
CA GLY A 68 22.59 -10.60 -17.20
C GLY A 68 21.73 -9.83 -16.17
N GLY A 69 21.03 -8.77 -16.58
CA GLY A 69 20.15 -7.99 -15.71
C GLY A 69 20.90 -7.16 -14.68
N ALA A 70 20.19 -6.70 -13.65
CA ALA A 70 20.72 -5.95 -12.52
C ALA A 70 20.64 -6.72 -11.18
N GLY A 71 20.52 -8.04 -11.26
CA GLY A 71 20.27 -8.91 -10.11
C GLY A 71 18.78 -9.07 -9.78
N GLU A 72 18.51 -9.80 -8.71
CA GLU A 72 17.17 -10.17 -8.26
C GLU A 72 17.08 -10.22 -6.74
N ARG A 73 15.85 -10.14 -6.21
CA ARG A 73 15.54 -10.34 -4.80
C ARG A 73 15.68 -11.82 -4.42
N ASP A 74 15.75 -12.12 -3.11
CA ASP A 74 15.79 -13.50 -2.59
C ASP A 74 14.61 -14.37 -3.03
N ASN A 75 13.47 -13.75 -3.38
CA ASN A 75 12.30 -14.45 -3.90
C ASN A 75 12.31 -14.65 -5.43
N GLY A 76 13.42 -14.31 -6.11
CA GLY A 76 13.62 -14.48 -7.55
C GLY A 76 13.04 -13.37 -8.43
N ILE A 77 12.40 -12.34 -7.85
CA ILE A 77 11.90 -11.21 -8.63
C ILE A 77 13.10 -10.34 -9.07
N PRO A 78 13.35 -10.19 -10.39
CA PRO A 78 14.43 -9.32 -10.88
C PRO A 78 14.17 -7.86 -10.54
N TYR A 79 15.23 -7.06 -10.41
CA TYR A 79 15.09 -5.62 -10.24
C TYR A 79 14.93 -4.93 -11.60
N SER A 80 13.89 -4.10 -11.73
CA SER A 80 13.83 -3.03 -12.73
C SER A 80 14.45 -1.75 -12.15
N SER A 81 14.50 -0.65 -12.92
CA SER A 81 15.14 0.60 -12.50
C SER A 81 14.58 1.15 -11.19
N PHE A 82 13.27 1.06 -10.97
CA PHE A 82 12.60 1.50 -9.76
C PHE A 82 13.05 0.69 -8.54
N GLY A 83 13.15 -0.63 -8.68
CA GLY A 83 13.80 -1.50 -7.71
C GLY A 83 15.20 -1.07 -7.33
N LEU A 84 16.05 -0.78 -8.32
CA LEU A 84 17.43 -0.36 -8.11
C LEU A 84 17.53 1.01 -7.43
N ILE A 85 16.65 1.94 -7.82
CA ILE A 85 16.49 3.25 -7.16
C ILE A 85 16.03 3.06 -5.72
N TRP A 86 15.07 2.16 -5.47
CA TRP A 86 14.58 1.87 -4.13
C TRP A 86 15.64 1.23 -3.24
N GLN A 87 16.48 0.34 -3.77
CA GLN A 87 17.62 -0.20 -3.04
C GLN A 87 18.56 0.90 -2.54
N LYS A 88 18.80 1.94 -3.37
CA LYS A 88 19.70 3.04 -3.00
C LYS A 88 19.06 4.09 -2.09
N TYR A 89 17.84 4.50 -2.38
CA TYR A 89 17.21 5.68 -1.77
C TYR A 89 15.96 5.35 -0.92
N GLY A 90 15.43 4.14 -1.00
CA GLY A 90 14.17 3.75 -0.34
C GLY A 90 14.19 3.89 1.18
N LEU A 91 15.34 3.65 1.81
CA LEU A 91 15.49 3.86 3.26
C LEU A 91 15.45 5.34 3.64
N GLU A 92 16.08 6.21 2.83
CA GLU A 92 16.04 7.67 3.03
C GLU A 92 14.61 8.21 2.84
N LEU A 93 13.89 7.73 1.82
CA LEU A 93 12.48 8.06 1.59
C LEU A 93 11.58 7.67 2.77
N CYS A 94 11.99 6.64 3.51
CA CYS A 94 11.29 6.17 4.71
C CYS A 94 11.89 6.74 6.01
N GLN A 95 12.67 7.83 5.92
CA GLN A 95 13.28 8.52 7.08
C GLN A 95 14.17 7.62 7.95
N GLY A 96 14.79 6.60 7.34
CA GLY A 96 15.65 5.64 8.04
C GLY A 96 14.91 4.45 8.67
N ASP A 97 13.58 4.34 8.50
CA ASP A 97 12.81 3.22 9.01
C ASP A 97 12.83 2.03 8.03
N GLN A 98 13.55 0.98 8.41
CA GLN A 98 13.71 -0.23 7.60
C GLN A 98 12.41 -1.03 7.46
N ASP A 99 11.55 -1.06 8.49
CA ASP A 99 10.29 -1.81 8.44
C ASP A 99 9.30 -1.15 7.47
N ILE A 100 9.27 0.18 7.44
CA ILE A 100 8.51 0.94 6.44
C ILE A 100 9.07 0.68 5.03
N SER A 101 10.39 0.78 4.86
CA SER A 101 11.03 0.57 3.55
C SER A 101 10.76 -0.83 2.99
N ASN A 102 10.88 -1.87 3.83
CA ASN A 102 10.58 -3.25 3.47
C ASN A 102 9.09 -3.45 3.11
N ALA A 103 8.19 -2.80 3.85
CA ALA A 103 6.76 -2.89 3.58
C ALA A 103 6.39 -2.24 2.24
N VAL A 104 7.01 -1.11 1.90
CA VAL A 104 6.81 -0.45 0.60
C VAL A 104 7.47 -1.23 -0.53
N ASP A 105 8.67 -1.78 -0.34
CA ASP A 105 9.32 -2.64 -1.33
C ASP A 105 8.40 -3.80 -1.72
N LYS A 106 7.94 -4.55 -0.72
CA LYS A 106 7.05 -5.71 -0.92
C LYS A 106 5.69 -5.33 -1.51
N GLY A 107 5.13 -4.19 -1.11
CA GLY A 107 3.76 -3.80 -1.47
C GLY A 107 3.63 -3.09 -2.81
N LEU A 108 4.69 -2.41 -3.25
CA LEU A 108 4.67 -1.53 -4.42
C LEU A 108 5.83 -1.83 -5.37
N VAL A 109 7.06 -1.71 -4.90
CA VAL A 109 8.26 -1.73 -5.74
C VAL A 109 8.44 -3.08 -6.41
N SER A 110 8.48 -4.17 -5.64
CA SER A 110 8.65 -5.52 -6.18
C SER A 110 7.53 -5.93 -7.13
N THR A 111 6.32 -5.37 -6.97
CA THR A 111 5.19 -5.63 -7.86
C THR A 111 5.35 -4.93 -9.20
N ILE A 112 5.85 -3.69 -9.19
CA ILE A 112 6.19 -2.96 -10.42
C ILE A 112 7.35 -3.66 -11.13
N ASP A 113 8.43 -3.98 -10.40
CA ASP A 113 9.60 -4.67 -10.94
C ASP A 113 9.22 -6.01 -11.59
N ALA A 114 8.36 -6.80 -10.93
CA ALA A 114 7.91 -8.08 -11.48
C ALA A 114 7.16 -7.92 -12.80
N ILE A 115 6.28 -6.92 -12.91
CA ILE A 115 5.55 -6.65 -14.17
C ILE A 115 6.51 -6.20 -15.26
N ASP A 116 7.40 -5.26 -14.93
CA ASP A 116 8.32 -4.66 -15.87
C ASP A 116 9.35 -5.67 -16.42
N CYS A 117 9.88 -6.52 -15.54
CA CYS A 117 10.80 -7.60 -15.91
C CYS A 117 10.10 -8.83 -16.51
N GLY A 118 8.77 -8.79 -16.71
CA GLY A 118 8.00 -9.91 -17.25
C GLY A 118 7.98 -11.15 -16.34
N HIS A 119 8.23 -10.99 -15.04
CA HIS A 119 8.24 -12.02 -14.01
C HIS A 119 6.85 -12.23 -13.37
N VAL A 120 5.79 -12.12 -14.17
CA VAL A 120 4.41 -12.34 -13.71
C VAL A 120 3.86 -13.65 -14.23
N GLU A 121 3.17 -14.40 -13.38
CA GLU A 121 2.54 -15.66 -13.75
C GLU A 121 1.11 -15.46 -14.24
N GLY A 122 0.73 -16.23 -15.26
CA GLY A 122 -0.65 -16.30 -15.76
C GLY A 122 -1.09 -15.07 -16.57
N VAL A 123 -2.39 -14.99 -16.81
CA VAL A 123 -3.00 -13.86 -17.53
C VAL A 123 -3.35 -12.78 -16.50
N PRO A 124 -2.92 -11.51 -16.70
CA PRO A 124 -3.30 -10.42 -15.82
C PRO A 124 -4.82 -10.34 -15.67
N GLN A 125 -5.30 -10.30 -14.42
CA GLN A 125 -6.72 -10.13 -14.10
C GLN A 125 -6.96 -8.73 -13.56
N GLY A 126 -7.92 -8.00 -14.14
CA GLY A 126 -8.24 -6.63 -13.75
C GLY A 126 -7.23 -5.60 -14.24
N ILE A 127 -7.30 -4.40 -13.67
CA ILE A 127 -6.41 -3.27 -14.00
C ILE A 127 -5.27 -3.22 -12.97
N SER A 128 -4.02 -3.22 -13.43
CA SER A 128 -2.84 -3.05 -12.55
C SER A 128 -2.42 -1.59 -12.44
N LEU A 129 -1.61 -1.27 -11.43
CA LEU A 129 -1.00 0.06 -11.31
C LEU A 129 -0.08 0.35 -12.49
N SER A 130 0.71 -0.63 -12.96
CA SER A 130 1.57 -0.46 -14.14
C SER A 130 0.77 -0.20 -15.41
N GLN A 131 -0.37 -0.89 -15.58
CA GLN A 131 -1.30 -0.61 -16.67
C GLN A 131 -1.91 0.79 -16.53
N THR A 132 -2.27 1.21 -15.31
CA THR A 132 -2.81 2.54 -15.04
C THR A 132 -1.81 3.64 -15.41
N ILE A 133 -0.52 3.48 -15.08
CA ILE A 133 0.53 4.40 -15.54
C ILE A 133 0.64 4.36 -17.07
N GLY A 134 0.63 3.17 -17.66
CA GLY A 134 0.66 3.00 -19.11
C GLY A 134 -0.46 3.76 -19.83
N MET A 135 -1.63 3.91 -19.21
CA MET A 135 -2.76 4.67 -19.77
C MET A 135 -2.55 6.18 -19.85
N PHE A 136 -1.51 6.74 -19.20
CA PHE A 136 -1.13 8.14 -19.42
C PHE A 136 -0.37 8.33 -20.74
N ASN A 137 0.19 7.28 -21.34
CA ASN A 137 0.82 7.43 -22.65
C ASN A 137 -0.22 7.88 -23.68
N PRO A 138 0.12 8.85 -24.54
CA PRO A 138 -0.80 9.28 -25.58
C PRO A 138 -1.12 8.13 -26.52
N THR A 139 -2.39 8.00 -26.88
CA THR A 139 -2.84 7.06 -27.89
C THR A 139 -2.44 7.56 -29.28
N TRP A 140 -2.48 6.65 -30.26
CA TRP A 140 -2.23 7.00 -31.67
C TRP A 140 -3.23 8.02 -32.26
N GLN A 141 -4.32 8.31 -31.55
CA GLN A 141 -5.35 9.27 -31.98
C GLN A 141 -5.25 10.64 -31.29
N GLU A 142 -4.26 10.84 -30.41
CA GLU A 142 -4.09 12.08 -29.65
C GLU A 142 -2.88 12.87 -30.17
N ASP A 143 -3.00 14.19 -30.18
CA ASP A 143 -1.92 15.12 -30.55
C ASP A 143 -1.18 15.64 -29.29
N SER A 144 -1.08 14.77 -28.28
CA SER A 144 -0.47 15.09 -26.99
C SER A 144 1.04 14.87 -27.03
N HIS A 145 1.79 15.76 -26.38
CA HIS A 145 3.24 15.61 -26.24
C HIS A 145 3.57 14.57 -25.16
N VAL A 146 4.26 13.48 -25.52
CA VAL A 146 4.55 12.36 -24.62
C VAL A 146 5.26 12.77 -23.32
N ASP A 147 6.08 13.82 -23.34
CA ASP A 147 6.76 14.32 -22.14
C ASP A 147 5.80 15.03 -21.17
N ALA A 148 4.77 15.73 -21.67
CA ALA A 148 3.77 16.33 -20.80
C ALA A 148 2.92 15.25 -20.11
N CYS A 149 2.56 14.20 -20.86
CA CYS A 149 1.90 13.00 -20.31
C CYS A 149 2.76 12.28 -19.27
N PHE A 150 4.08 12.22 -19.49
CA PHE A 150 5.02 11.66 -18.53
C PHE A 150 5.05 12.46 -17.23
N ASP A 151 5.12 13.78 -17.31
CA ASP A 151 5.09 14.65 -16.13
C ASP A 151 3.81 14.46 -15.32
N GLU A 152 2.65 14.34 -15.97
CA GLU A 152 1.38 14.02 -15.30
C GLU A 152 1.41 12.65 -14.61
N ALA A 153 1.96 11.64 -15.27
CA ALA A 153 2.13 10.30 -14.70
C ALA A 153 3.06 10.32 -13.48
N VAL A 154 4.14 11.11 -13.51
CA VAL A 154 5.07 11.30 -12.39
C VAL A 154 4.40 12.00 -11.21
N GLU A 155 3.56 13.02 -11.42
CA GLU A 155 2.81 13.65 -10.33
C GLU A 155 1.85 12.66 -9.66
N PHE A 156 1.14 11.87 -10.47
CA PHE A 156 0.27 10.82 -9.96
C PHE A 156 1.07 9.77 -9.16
N ALA A 157 2.16 9.24 -9.72
CA ALA A 157 3.02 8.26 -9.08
C ALA A 157 3.63 8.80 -7.78
N SER A 158 4.04 10.07 -7.75
CA SER A 158 4.57 10.74 -6.54
C SER A 158 3.54 10.74 -5.42
N ARG A 159 2.27 11.04 -5.74
CA ARG A 159 1.19 10.99 -4.77
C ARG A 159 0.95 9.56 -4.26
N ILE A 160 0.93 8.58 -5.15
CA ILE A 160 0.74 7.17 -4.80
C ILE A 160 1.87 6.66 -3.92
N LEU A 161 3.14 6.92 -4.29
CA LEU A 161 4.31 6.53 -3.52
C LEU A 161 4.26 7.10 -2.08
N ALA A 162 3.96 8.39 -1.94
CA ALA A 162 3.80 9.02 -0.62
C ALA A 162 2.68 8.36 0.21
N ARG A 163 1.60 7.89 -0.42
CA ARG A 163 0.52 7.17 0.27
C ARG A 163 0.93 5.76 0.67
N PHE A 164 1.71 5.05 -0.13
CA PHE A 164 2.29 3.74 0.25
C PHE A 164 3.22 3.87 1.46
N ILE A 165 4.12 4.86 1.45
CA ILE A 165 5.00 5.15 2.59
C ILE A 165 4.18 5.50 3.84
N ALA A 166 3.19 6.40 3.73
CA ALA A 166 2.34 6.78 4.86
C ALA A 166 1.52 5.59 5.41
N ALA A 167 0.99 4.73 4.53
CA ALA A 167 0.24 3.55 4.93
C ALA A 167 1.14 2.50 5.62
N ALA A 168 2.34 2.28 5.09
CA ALA A 168 3.35 1.42 5.71
C ALA A 168 3.74 1.94 7.10
N GLY A 169 4.04 3.23 7.23
CA GLY A 169 4.32 3.86 8.53
C GLY A 169 3.15 3.74 9.51
N GLY A 170 1.92 3.99 9.05
CA GLY A 170 0.72 3.78 9.88
C GLY A 170 0.58 2.35 10.38
N GLY A 171 0.89 1.35 9.53
CA GLY A 171 0.86 -0.06 9.91
C GLY A 171 1.97 -0.48 10.88
N VAL A 172 3.20 0.02 10.69
CA VAL A 172 4.35 -0.25 11.58
C VAL A 172 4.08 0.35 12.96
N HIS A 173 3.68 1.62 13.03
CA HIS A 173 3.38 2.29 14.30
C HIS A 173 2.15 1.71 15.01
N ALA A 174 1.16 1.22 14.27
CA ALA A 174 -0.01 0.56 14.85
C ALA A 174 0.32 -0.78 15.53
N LYS A 175 1.42 -1.45 15.14
CA LYS A 175 1.76 -2.78 15.67
C LYS A 175 1.88 -2.79 17.20
N ALA A 176 2.59 -1.82 17.78
CA ALA A 176 2.77 -1.75 19.24
C ALA A 176 1.45 -1.45 19.97
N ILE A 177 0.61 -0.59 19.40
CA ILE A 177 -0.70 -0.23 19.96
C ILE A 177 -1.61 -1.47 19.98
N VAL A 178 -1.68 -2.19 18.86
CA VAL A 178 -2.54 -3.37 18.72
C VAL A 178 -2.00 -4.54 19.54
N ALA A 179 -0.68 -4.74 19.61
CA ALA A 179 -0.08 -5.76 20.48
C ALA A 179 -0.42 -5.51 21.95
N LYS A 180 -0.28 -4.26 22.41
CA LYS A 180 -0.67 -3.89 23.77
C LYS A 180 -2.16 -4.10 24.03
N ALA A 181 -3.02 -3.75 23.09
CA ALA A 181 -4.46 -3.99 23.21
C ALA A 181 -4.82 -5.47 23.27
N ILE A 182 -4.03 -6.36 22.65
CA ILE A 182 -4.18 -7.80 22.77
C ILE A 182 -3.75 -8.27 24.17
N ASP A 183 -2.61 -7.80 24.65
CA ASP A 183 -2.09 -8.18 25.97
C ASP A 183 -2.99 -7.69 27.12
N ASP A 184 -3.60 -6.51 26.98
CA ASP A 184 -4.48 -5.91 27.98
C ASP A 184 -5.95 -6.41 27.88
N ALA A 185 -6.28 -7.26 26.90
CA ALA A 185 -7.66 -7.68 26.67
C ALA A 185 -8.22 -8.51 27.84
N GLU A 186 -9.34 -8.06 28.43
CA GLU A 186 -10.02 -8.79 29.50
C GLU A 186 -10.59 -10.14 29.02
N ASP A 187 -11.11 -10.19 27.79
CA ASP A 187 -11.47 -11.40 27.07
C ASP A 187 -10.60 -11.48 25.81
N PRO A 188 -9.74 -12.51 25.66
CA PRO A 188 -8.82 -12.61 24.51
C PRO A 188 -9.55 -12.71 23.16
N ARG A 189 -10.86 -12.97 23.16
CA ARG A 189 -11.71 -12.98 21.96
C ARG A 189 -12.17 -11.59 21.50
N VAL A 190 -12.04 -10.56 22.34
CA VAL A 190 -12.49 -9.19 22.05
C VAL A 190 -11.36 -8.20 22.31
N ILE A 191 -10.82 -7.63 21.24
CA ILE A 191 -9.74 -6.63 21.33
C ILE A 191 -10.34 -5.23 21.26
N VAL A 192 -9.99 -4.35 22.21
CA VAL A 192 -10.47 -2.97 22.23
C VAL A 192 -9.35 -2.02 21.84
N LEU A 193 -9.61 -1.13 20.88
CA LEU A 193 -8.71 -0.06 20.47
C LEU A 193 -9.35 1.29 20.80
N GLU A 194 -8.65 2.12 21.57
CA GLU A 194 -9.14 3.46 21.96
C GLU A 194 -9.24 4.45 20.78
N GLN A 195 -8.58 4.14 19.68
CA GLN A 195 -8.69 4.85 18.42
C GLN A 195 -8.57 3.85 17.26
N TYR A 196 -9.17 4.16 16.10
CA TYR A 196 -8.98 3.33 14.93
C TYR A 196 -7.50 3.24 14.56
N THR A 197 -6.98 2.01 14.58
CA THR A 197 -5.62 1.68 14.12
C THR A 197 -5.70 0.49 13.16
N PRO A 198 -4.86 0.43 12.11
CA PRO A 198 -4.77 -0.76 11.28
C PRO A 198 -4.38 -1.99 12.11
N TRP A 199 -5.35 -2.88 12.34
CA TRP A 199 -5.20 -3.97 13.32
C TRP A 199 -5.09 -5.37 12.71
N LYS A 200 -5.69 -5.60 11.53
CA LYS A 200 -5.90 -6.94 10.94
C LYS A 200 -4.63 -7.80 10.90
N ARG A 201 -3.52 -7.26 10.36
CA ARG A 201 -2.26 -8.00 10.26
C ARG A 201 -1.72 -8.38 11.65
N THR A 202 -1.72 -7.42 12.58
CA THR A 202 -1.17 -7.62 13.93
C THR A 202 -2.01 -8.58 14.74
N VAL A 203 -3.34 -8.44 14.74
CA VAL A 203 -4.26 -9.39 15.39
C VAL A 203 -4.08 -10.79 14.83
N HIS A 204 -4.00 -10.94 13.50
CA HIS A 204 -3.73 -12.25 12.89
C HIS A 204 -2.41 -12.87 13.34
N THR A 205 -1.38 -12.05 13.52
CA THR A 205 -0.04 -12.52 13.86
C THR A 205 0.08 -12.88 15.34
N LEU A 206 -0.60 -12.13 16.21
CA LEU A 206 -0.37 -12.18 17.66
C LEU A 206 -1.52 -12.82 18.44
N SER A 207 -2.70 -13.01 17.84
CA SER A 207 -3.86 -13.58 18.53
C SER A 207 -4.57 -14.65 17.69
N GLU A 208 -4.56 -15.88 18.20
CA GLU A 208 -5.34 -17.00 17.65
C GLU A 208 -6.81 -16.94 18.11
N GLU A 209 -7.08 -16.34 19.27
CA GLU A 209 -8.39 -16.35 19.92
C GLU A 209 -9.29 -15.17 19.52
N ALA A 210 -8.73 -14.03 19.10
CA ALA A 210 -9.48 -12.84 18.76
C ALA A 210 -10.55 -13.14 17.71
N LEU A 211 -11.81 -12.83 18.03
CA LEU A 211 -12.98 -12.96 17.16
C LEU A 211 -13.48 -11.60 16.70
N TYR A 212 -13.38 -10.59 17.56
CA TYR A 212 -13.89 -9.25 17.33
C TYR A 212 -12.88 -8.17 17.74
N VAL A 213 -12.91 -7.05 17.03
CA VAL A 213 -12.18 -5.83 17.40
C VAL A 213 -13.17 -4.69 17.53
N VAL A 214 -13.11 -3.99 18.66
CA VAL A 214 -13.96 -2.85 19.01
C VAL A 214 -13.14 -1.57 18.95
N TYR A 215 -13.63 -0.55 18.25
CA TYR A 215 -12.92 0.72 18.09
C TYR A 215 -13.87 1.87 17.75
N PRO A 216 -13.51 3.14 18.01
CA PRO A 216 -14.31 4.28 17.59
C PRO A 216 -14.13 4.57 16.09
N SER A 217 -15.22 4.94 15.44
CA SER A 217 -15.23 5.48 14.09
C SER A 217 -14.63 6.90 14.09
N GLN A 218 -14.34 7.42 12.89
CA GLN A 218 -13.89 8.81 12.74
C GLN A 218 -14.99 9.84 13.10
N THR A 219 -16.25 9.42 13.15
CA THR A 219 -17.41 10.25 13.49
C THR A 219 -17.81 10.12 14.97
N GLY A 220 -17.08 9.33 15.75
CA GLY A 220 -17.20 9.23 17.21
C GLY A 220 -18.07 8.06 17.71
N GLU A 221 -18.88 7.44 16.86
CA GLU A 221 -19.62 6.23 17.23
C GLU A 221 -18.71 5.00 17.22
N TRP A 222 -19.12 3.93 17.89
CA TRP A 222 -18.28 2.75 18.05
C TRP A 222 -18.65 1.64 17.08
N ARG A 223 -17.66 0.82 16.75
CA ARG A 223 -17.79 -0.30 15.82
C ARG A 223 -17.29 -1.57 16.48
N ILE A 224 -17.98 -2.66 16.20
CA ILE A 224 -17.48 -4.02 16.38
C ILE A 224 -17.26 -4.61 15.00
N GLN A 225 -16.04 -5.05 14.72
CA GLN A 225 -15.68 -5.69 13.46
C GLN A 225 -15.15 -7.09 13.72
N THR A 226 -15.54 -8.05 12.88
CA THR A 226 -15.07 -9.43 12.95
C THR A 226 -13.62 -9.56 12.50
N VAL A 227 -12.88 -10.49 13.10
CA VAL A 227 -11.56 -10.91 12.64
C VAL A 227 -11.75 -11.91 11.49
N PRO A 228 -11.18 -11.66 10.29
CA PRO A 228 -11.29 -12.59 9.17
C PRO A 228 -10.51 -13.90 9.45
N THR A 229 -10.81 -14.97 8.72
CA THR A 229 -10.06 -16.23 8.81
C THR A 229 -8.65 -16.09 8.26
N GLU A 230 -8.45 -15.19 7.30
CA GLU A 230 -7.16 -14.82 6.72
C GLU A 230 -7.13 -13.32 6.37
N PRO A 231 -5.95 -12.65 6.39
CA PRO A 231 -5.84 -11.26 5.95
C PRO A 231 -6.33 -11.08 4.50
N GLY A 232 -7.38 -10.27 4.33
CA GLY A 232 -7.99 -10.00 3.02
C GLY A 232 -9.19 -10.90 2.67
N SER A 233 -9.48 -11.92 3.47
CA SER A 233 -10.67 -12.77 3.31
C SER A 233 -11.96 -12.04 3.75
N PHE A 234 -13.08 -12.43 3.15
CA PHE A 234 -14.44 -12.05 3.59
C PHE A 234 -15.05 -13.06 4.57
N GLU A 235 -14.42 -14.22 4.74
CA GLU A 235 -14.81 -15.20 5.74
C GLU A 235 -14.29 -14.78 7.11
N ASN A 236 -15.14 -14.90 8.13
CA ASN A 236 -14.87 -14.44 9.49
C ASN A 236 -14.63 -15.61 10.43
N ARG A 237 -13.69 -15.49 11.38
CA ARG A 237 -13.47 -16.50 12.44
C ARG A 237 -14.78 -16.79 13.18
N LYS A 238 -15.56 -15.75 13.47
CA LYS A 238 -16.94 -15.85 13.92
C LYS A 238 -17.76 -14.67 13.39
N PRO A 239 -18.81 -14.88 12.59
CA PRO A 239 -19.70 -13.81 12.16
C PRO A 239 -20.46 -13.23 13.37
N LEU A 240 -21.01 -12.01 13.20
CA LEU A 240 -21.98 -11.45 14.13
C LEU A 240 -23.29 -12.28 14.13
N PRO A 241 -24.13 -12.20 15.18
CA PRO A 241 -25.36 -12.99 15.27
C PRO A 241 -26.27 -12.86 14.04
N GLN A 242 -26.70 -13.99 13.49
CA GLN A 242 -27.56 -14.05 12.29
C GLN A 242 -28.82 -13.16 12.38
N PRO A 243 -29.53 -13.05 13.53
CA PRO A 243 -30.69 -12.19 13.65
C PRO A 243 -30.42 -10.69 13.43
N TRP A 244 -29.15 -10.25 13.46
CA TRP A 244 -28.79 -8.85 13.24
C TRP A 244 -28.62 -8.51 11.76
N ALA A 245 -28.52 -9.50 10.87
CA ALA A 245 -28.14 -9.31 9.47
C ALA A 245 -29.02 -8.26 8.77
N GLY A 246 -28.39 -7.15 8.37
CA GLY A 246 -29.04 -6.10 7.59
C GLY A 246 -29.98 -5.19 8.39
N LEU A 247 -30.11 -5.39 9.70
CA LEU A 247 -30.96 -4.56 10.56
C LEU A 247 -30.30 -3.23 10.89
N SER A 248 -31.12 -2.19 11.02
CA SER A 248 -30.71 -0.84 11.41
C SER A 248 -31.67 -0.25 12.44
N ASP A 249 -31.15 0.68 13.25
CA ASP A 249 -31.87 1.45 14.25
C ASP A 249 -32.89 0.61 15.05
N GLN A 250 -34.17 0.96 15.01
CA GLN A 250 -35.23 0.36 15.83
C GLN A 250 -35.35 -1.16 15.68
N GLU A 251 -35.11 -1.71 14.49
CA GLU A 251 -35.18 -3.16 14.26
C GLU A 251 -34.00 -3.87 14.93
N LEU A 252 -32.80 -3.30 14.82
CA LEU A 252 -31.62 -3.84 15.49
C LEU A 252 -31.72 -3.67 17.02
N GLN A 253 -32.20 -2.52 17.49
CA GLN A 253 -32.44 -2.23 18.91
C GLN A 253 -33.41 -3.25 19.51
N ALA A 254 -34.49 -3.59 18.80
CA ALA A 254 -35.48 -4.58 19.26
C ALA A 254 -34.88 -5.99 19.42
N VAL A 255 -33.99 -6.41 18.51
CA VAL A 255 -33.35 -7.74 18.56
C VAL A 255 -32.18 -7.80 19.54
N THR A 256 -31.46 -6.69 19.72
CA THR A 256 -30.28 -6.62 20.61
C THR A 256 -30.63 -6.26 22.05
N GLY A 257 -31.72 -5.54 22.27
CA GLY A 257 -32.04 -4.89 23.54
C GLY A 257 -31.11 -3.71 23.86
N ILE A 258 -30.49 -3.10 22.85
CA ILE A 258 -29.51 -2.01 23.00
C ILE A 258 -30.06 -0.76 22.31
N ASP A 259 -30.49 0.23 23.08
CA ASP A 259 -31.25 1.41 22.61
C ASP A 259 -30.52 2.32 21.61
N ASP A 260 -29.18 2.30 21.60
CA ASP A 260 -28.35 3.10 20.70
C ASP A 260 -27.60 2.26 19.65
N ALA A 261 -28.03 1.01 19.44
CA ALA A 261 -27.59 0.21 18.30
C ALA A 261 -28.01 0.89 16.99
N MET A 262 -27.09 0.98 16.04
CA MET A 262 -27.26 1.77 14.81
C MET A 262 -27.45 0.89 13.58
N PHE A 263 -26.57 -0.09 13.37
CA PHE A 263 -26.65 -0.97 12.20
C PHE A 263 -25.84 -2.26 12.40
N CYS A 264 -26.19 -3.29 11.64
CA CYS A 264 -25.35 -4.44 11.39
C CYS A 264 -25.37 -4.77 9.88
N HIS A 265 -24.19 -4.90 9.28
CA HIS A 265 -24.09 -5.23 7.86
C HIS A 265 -24.71 -6.61 7.57
N ASN A 266 -25.39 -6.78 6.43
CA ASN A 266 -26.03 -8.05 6.05
C ASN A 266 -25.05 -9.24 6.00
N GLY A 267 -23.80 -8.98 5.63
CA GLY A 267 -22.70 -9.96 5.67
C GLY A 267 -22.10 -10.22 7.06
N LEU A 268 -22.67 -9.64 8.13
CA LEU A 268 -22.35 -9.93 9.53
C LEU A 268 -20.88 -9.74 9.95
N PHE A 269 -20.12 -8.92 9.20
CA PHE A 269 -18.72 -8.65 9.51
C PHE A 269 -18.51 -7.35 10.31
N ILE A 270 -19.53 -6.50 10.42
CA ILE A 270 -19.45 -5.24 11.15
C ILE A 270 -20.82 -4.81 11.66
N ALA A 271 -20.83 -4.24 12.86
CA ALA A 271 -21.96 -3.53 13.43
C ALA A 271 -21.47 -2.32 14.23
N GLY A 272 -22.40 -1.47 14.66
CA GLY A 272 -22.06 -0.30 15.47
C GLY A 272 -23.19 0.20 16.36
N ALA A 273 -22.79 0.84 17.45
CA ALA A 273 -23.65 1.59 18.36
C ALA A 273 -23.04 2.97 18.64
N LYS A 274 -23.81 3.90 19.21
CA LYS A 274 -23.31 5.25 19.50
C LYS A 274 -22.23 5.23 20.59
N SER A 275 -22.40 4.41 21.62
CA SER A 275 -21.51 4.35 22.78
C SER A 275 -20.56 3.14 22.78
N PHE A 276 -19.46 3.28 23.52
CA PHE A 276 -18.51 2.20 23.79
C PHE A 276 -19.20 1.06 24.55
N GLU A 277 -19.95 1.40 25.60
CA GLU A 277 -20.62 0.46 26.49
C GLU A 277 -21.60 -0.43 25.73
N SER A 278 -22.38 0.16 24.83
CA SER A 278 -23.29 -0.60 23.98
C SER A 278 -22.58 -1.47 22.96
N THR A 279 -21.47 -0.99 22.38
CA THR A 279 -20.67 -1.82 21.46
C THR A 279 -20.02 -2.99 22.18
N MET A 280 -19.60 -2.83 23.44
CA MET A 280 -19.10 -3.92 24.28
C MET A 280 -20.20 -4.91 24.68
N LYS A 281 -21.44 -4.44 24.90
CA LYS A 281 -22.60 -5.34 25.05
C LYS A 281 -22.85 -6.15 23.78
N MET A 282 -22.77 -5.51 22.60
CA MET A 282 -22.86 -6.23 21.33
C MET A 282 -21.76 -7.29 21.21
N ALA A 283 -20.51 -6.97 21.56
CA ALA A 283 -19.41 -7.93 21.57
C ALA A 283 -19.68 -9.12 22.50
N SER A 284 -20.18 -8.85 23.70
CA SER A 284 -20.54 -9.89 24.67
C SER A 284 -21.63 -10.82 24.15
N ILE A 285 -22.69 -10.28 23.54
CA ILE A 285 -23.75 -11.07 22.92
C ILE A 285 -23.18 -11.91 21.76
N ALA A 286 -22.36 -11.30 20.89
CA ALA A 286 -21.78 -11.98 19.74
C ALA A 286 -20.83 -13.12 20.15
N VAL A 287 -20.06 -12.95 21.22
CA VAL A 287 -19.19 -14.00 21.77
C VAL A 287 -20.01 -15.20 22.31
N GLN A 288 -21.17 -14.95 22.92
CA GLN A 288 -22.02 -15.98 23.52
C GLN A 288 -22.98 -16.68 22.55
N ALA A 289 -23.28 -16.04 21.41
CA ALA A 289 -24.21 -16.54 20.38
C ALA A 289 -23.71 -17.77 19.63
#